data_AF-A0A949DVR5-F1
#
_entry.id   AF-A0A949DVR5-F1
#
_cell.length_a   1.000
_cell.length_b   1.000
_cell.length_c   1.000
_cell.angle_alpha   90.00
_cell.angle_beta   90.00
_cell.angle_gamma   90.00
#
_symmetry.space_group_name_H-M   'P 1'
#
loop_
_entity.id
_entity.type
_entity.pdbx_description
1 polymer ?
#
loop_
_entity_poly.entity_id
_entity_poly.type
_entity_poly.pdbx_seq_one_letter_code
_entity_poly.pdbx_strand_id
1 'polypeptide(L)'
;PIPEFAHMSLTLDPQKAKISKRTHGELVAVHFYREHGFLPWALVNFLVRLGWSTPDSRDIFSKEELIEAFSLEGINRANSVFNVNKNDPKFFTDPKALSINSHYIRNISIEELEPYVKAELERAGIWNPEFESTKRDWFLATIDLIRSRYHVTTEFATLGRAYFSDEYQIEEKALKKNILKHDGLKNWFSILADRLEAIESFSIEETENVIRDMAEEFGVKAGVLINGIRAAVTGQTVGPGLFDILIAIGQKRVVERLRKAVSLFP
;
A
#
# COMPACT_ATOMS: atom_id res chain seq x y z
N PRO A 1 40.31 5.65 33.27
CA PRO A 1 39.67 4.37 33.63
C PRO A 1 39.37 3.60 32.32
N ILE A 2 39.28 2.26 32.37
CA ILE A 2 38.92 1.44 31.20
C ILE A 2 37.40 1.51 31.02
N PRO A 3 36.86 1.69 29.80
CA PRO A 3 35.41 1.75 29.57
C PRO A 3 34.76 0.38 29.73
N GLU A 4 33.45 0.37 29.93
CA GLU A 4 32.64 -0.84 29.85
C GLU A 4 32.44 -1.24 28.38
N PHE A 5 32.58 -2.54 28.10
CA PHE A 5 32.44 -3.09 26.76
C PHE A 5 31.20 -3.98 26.67
N ALA A 6 30.33 -3.71 25.69
CA ALA A 6 29.20 -4.57 25.32
C ALA A 6 29.40 -5.08 23.89
N HIS A 7 29.47 -6.40 23.73
CA HIS A 7 29.62 -7.03 22.42
C HIS A 7 28.27 -7.54 21.94
N MET A 8 27.79 -7.02 20.82
CA MET A 8 26.54 -7.47 20.21
C MET A 8 26.73 -8.80 19.46
N SER A 9 25.71 -9.65 19.51
CA SER A 9 25.63 -10.87 18.68
C SER A 9 25.62 -10.52 17.19
N LEU A 10 25.99 -11.47 16.34
CA LEU A 10 25.93 -11.28 14.89
C LEU A 10 24.48 -11.37 14.39
N THR A 11 24.19 -10.62 13.34
CA THR A 11 23.01 -10.84 12.49
C THR A 11 23.37 -11.84 11.40
N LEU A 12 22.59 -12.92 11.32
CA LEU A 12 22.75 -14.00 10.35
C LEU A 12 21.57 -14.04 9.37
N ASP A 13 21.75 -14.68 8.22
CA ASP A 13 20.67 -15.06 7.33
C ASP A 13 19.99 -16.37 7.79
N PRO A 14 18.90 -16.82 7.13
CA PRO A 14 18.24 -18.10 7.45
C PRO A 14 19.15 -19.32 7.27
N GLN A 15 20.24 -19.21 6.51
CA GLN A 15 21.26 -20.24 6.32
C GLN A 15 22.40 -20.15 7.35
N LYS A 16 22.26 -19.29 8.37
CA LYS A 16 23.24 -19.03 9.44
C LYS A 16 24.54 -18.39 8.97
N ALA A 17 24.61 -17.88 7.74
CA ALA A 17 25.75 -17.10 7.28
C ALA A 17 25.63 -15.64 7.71
N LYS A 18 26.78 -14.97 7.88
CA LYS A 18 26.82 -13.58 8.32
C LYS A 18 26.25 -12.65 7.25
N ILE A 19 25.34 -11.75 7.65
CA ILE A 19 24.84 -10.68 6.78
C ILE A 19 26.02 -9.81 6.31
N SER A 20 26.15 -9.63 5.00
CA SER A 20 27.29 -8.91 4.38
C SER A 20 26.97 -8.42 2.97
N LYS A 21 27.60 -7.33 2.53
CA LYS A 21 27.43 -6.80 1.17
C LYS A 21 27.77 -7.83 0.09
N ARG A 22 28.79 -8.67 0.31
CA ARG A 22 29.25 -9.68 -0.66
C ARG A 22 28.18 -10.74 -0.94
N THR A 23 27.55 -11.27 0.12
CA THR A 23 26.56 -12.35 -0.01
C THR A 23 25.16 -11.79 -0.23
N HIS A 24 24.84 -10.66 0.37
CA HIS A 24 23.48 -10.14 0.47
C HIS A 24 23.21 -8.93 -0.44
N GLY A 25 24.23 -8.25 -0.97
CA GLY A 25 24.04 -7.12 -1.87
C GLY A 25 23.54 -5.87 -1.15
N GLU A 26 22.65 -5.12 -1.78
CA GLU A 26 22.19 -3.80 -1.30
C GLU A 26 21.26 -3.85 -0.09
N LEU A 27 20.64 -5.01 0.19
CA LEU A 27 19.72 -5.20 1.32
C LEU A 27 20.36 -4.96 2.70
N VAL A 28 21.69 -4.87 2.78
CA VAL A 28 22.42 -4.53 4.02
C VAL A 28 22.70 -3.03 4.16
N ALA A 29 22.28 -2.22 3.19
CA ALA A 29 22.53 -0.80 3.14
C ALA A 29 21.27 0.01 3.45
N VAL A 30 21.40 1.07 4.24
CA VAL A 30 20.26 1.91 4.64
C VAL A 30 19.60 2.62 3.44
N HIS A 31 20.38 3.03 2.43
CA HIS A 31 19.84 3.70 1.25
C HIS A 31 18.86 2.83 0.46
N PHE A 32 19.08 1.51 0.42
CA PHE A 32 18.17 0.55 -0.21
C PHE A 32 16.76 0.66 0.38
N TYR A 33 16.62 0.66 1.71
CA TYR A 33 15.32 0.78 2.38
C TYR A 33 14.66 2.14 2.11
N ARG A 34 15.44 3.22 2.09
CA ARG A 34 14.95 4.55 1.75
C ARG A 34 14.38 4.58 0.33
N GLU A 35 15.08 4.01 -0.64
CA GLU A 35 14.65 3.94 -2.04
C GLU A 35 13.45 3.02 -2.24
N HIS A 36 13.27 2.02 -1.37
CA HIS A 36 12.13 1.11 -1.37
C HIS A 36 10.97 1.60 -0.50
N GLY A 37 10.99 2.83 0.01
CA GLY A 37 9.85 3.44 0.70
C GLY A 37 9.66 3.04 2.15
N PHE A 38 10.74 2.69 2.86
CA PHE A 38 10.68 2.54 4.31
C PHE A 38 10.65 3.90 5.02
N LEU A 39 9.79 4.00 6.03
CA LEU A 39 9.82 5.10 6.97
C LEU A 39 11.10 4.98 7.82
N PRO A 40 11.84 6.09 8.05
CA PRO A 40 13.11 6.04 8.78
C PRO A 40 12.98 5.41 10.17
N TRP A 41 11.93 5.79 10.91
CA TRP A 41 11.71 5.28 12.27
C TRP A 41 11.33 3.80 12.29
N ALA A 42 10.54 3.34 11.32
CA ALA A 42 10.20 1.92 11.20
C ALA A 42 11.44 1.04 11.02
N LEU A 43 12.40 1.51 10.22
CA LEU A 43 13.67 0.82 10.04
C LEU A 43 14.48 0.78 11.34
N VAL A 44 14.54 1.89 12.10
CA VAL A 44 15.21 1.92 13.42
C VAL A 44 14.57 0.93 14.38
N ASN A 45 13.24 0.93 14.51
CA ASN A 45 12.54 -0.04 15.36
C ASN A 45 12.87 -1.48 14.93
N PHE A 46 12.81 -1.79 13.62
CA PHE A 46 13.14 -3.13 13.14
C PHE A 46 14.58 -3.54 13.48
N LEU A 47 15.55 -2.65 13.22
CA LEU A 47 16.97 -2.93 13.46
C LEU A 47 17.27 -3.16 14.94
N VAL A 48 16.66 -2.41 15.86
CA VAL A 48 16.84 -2.65 17.30
C VAL A 48 16.30 -4.03 17.68
N ARG A 49 15.19 -4.49 17.08
CA ARG A 49 14.66 -5.85 17.32
C ARG A 49 15.59 -6.97 16.81
N LEU A 50 16.62 -6.66 16.01
CA LEU A 50 17.65 -7.64 15.62
C LEU A 50 18.70 -7.83 16.71
N GLY A 51 18.31 -8.47 17.80
CA GLY A 51 19.23 -8.82 18.90
C GLY A 51 18.93 -8.08 20.21
N TRP A 52 17.86 -7.28 20.27
CA TRP A 52 17.36 -6.72 21.51
C TRP A 52 15.86 -6.99 21.68
N SER A 53 15.45 -7.27 22.91
CA SER A 53 14.06 -7.50 23.27
C SER A 53 13.72 -7.00 24.67
N THR A 54 12.47 -6.60 24.86
CA THR A 54 11.90 -6.28 26.18
C THR A 54 11.32 -7.53 26.83
N PRO A 55 11.18 -7.57 28.18
CA PRO A 55 10.55 -8.69 28.88
C PRO A 55 9.11 -8.96 28.46
N ASP A 56 8.35 -7.91 28.08
CA ASP A 56 6.98 -8.01 27.58
C ASP A 56 6.89 -8.39 26.09
N SER A 57 8.03 -8.65 25.43
CA SER A 57 8.12 -9.01 24.01
C SER A 57 7.48 -8.01 23.04
N ARG A 58 7.33 -6.74 23.44
CA ARG A 58 6.81 -5.66 22.59
C ARG A 58 7.63 -5.48 21.32
N ASP A 59 6.99 -5.31 20.17
CA ASP A 59 7.65 -5.19 18.85
C ASP A 59 7.60 -3.78 18.24
N ILE A 60 6.71 -2.91 18.71
CA ILE A 60 6.50 -1.55 18.19
C ILE A 60 6.76 -0.54 19.30
N PHE A 61 7.50 0.52 18.99
CA PHE A 61 7.89 1.58 19.92
C PHE A 61 7.79 2.96 19.26
N SER A 62 7.30 3.97 19.99
CA SER A 62 7.65 5.35 19.68
C SER A 62 9.15 5.58 19.89
N LYS A 63 9.65 6.74 19.46
CA LYS A 63 11.05 7.12 19.69
C LYS A 63 11.37 7.25 21.16
N GLU A 64 10.47 7.88 21.89
CA GLU A 64 10.59 8.14 23.32
C GLU A 64 10.52 6.81 24.09
N GLU A 65 9.56 5.94 23.75
CA GLU A 65 9.41 4.62 24.37
C GLU A 65 10.65 3.74 24.16
N LEU A 66 11.26 3.76 22.96
CA LEU A 66 12.44 2.97 22.69
C LEU A 66 13.66 3.47 23.48
N ILE A 67 13.83 4.79 23.57
CA ILE A 67 14.92 5.41 24.35
C ILE A 67 14.76 5.07 25.84
N GLU A 68 13.54 5.12 26.36
CA GLU A 68 13.26 4.79 27.77
C GLU A 68 13.44 3.30 28.07
N ALA A 69 13.00 2.43 27.15
CA ALA A 69 13.05 0.98 27.36
C ALA A 69 14.46 0.39 27.12
N PHE A 70 15.30 1.03 26.31
CA PHE A 70 16.58 0.45 25.89
C PHE A 70 17.53 0.24 27.08
N SER A 71 18.08 -0.96 27.15
CA SER A 71 19.02 -1.40 28.18
C SER A 71 19.93 -2.51 27.65
N LEU A 72 21.12 -2.64 28.22
CA LEU A 72 22.08 -3.68 27.81
C LEU A 72 21.60 -5.08 28.21
N GLU A 73 20.79 -5.19 29.26
CA GLU A 73 20.16 -6.42 29.73
C GLU A 73 19.20 -7.02 28.69
N GLY A 74 18.59 -6.17 27.86
CA GLY A 74 17.72 -6.61 26.76
C GLY A 74 18.47 -7.17 25.55
N ILE A 75 19.81 -7.10 25.51
CA ILE A 75 20.62 -7.64 24.41
C ILE A 75 20.68 -9.16 24.50
N ASN A 76 20.22 -9.82 23.45
CA ASN A 76 20.21 -11.26 23.34
C ASN A 76 21.63 -11.80 23.08
N ARG A 77 21.98 -12.89 23.77
CA ARG A 77 23.25 -13.60 23.54
C ARG A 77 23.23 -14.43 22.25
N ALA A 78 22.04 -14.85 21.81
CA ALA A 78 21.86 -15.59 20.57
C ALA A 78 21.89 -14.65 19.37
N ASN A 79 22.50 -15.12 18.27
CA ASN A 79 22.51 -14.39 17.01
C ASN A 79 21.09 -14.14 16.52
N SER A 80 20.83 -12.93 16.03
CA SER A 80 19.57 -12.59 15.39
C SER A 80 19.55 -13.12 13.95
N VAL A 81 18.38 -13.52 13.47
CA VAL A 81 18.20 -13.96 12.09
C VAL A 81 17.45 -12.86 11.34
N PHE A 82 18.08 -12.32 10.32
CA PHE A 82 17.45 -11.44 9.35
C PHE A 82 16.82 -12.32 8.27
N ASN A 83 15.50 -12.45 8.28
CA ASN A 83 14.78 -13.47 7.54
C ASN A 83 14.54 -13.07 6.08
N VAL A 84 15.63 -12.84 5.36
CA VAL A 84 15.60 -12.48 3.94
C VAL A 84 15.68 -13.70 3.04
N ASN A 85 14.86 -13.71 2.01
CA ASN A 85 14.94 -14.65 0.91
C ASN A 85 14.97 -13.86 -0.40
N LYS A 86 16.13 -13.81 -1.06
CA LYS A 86 16.31 -13.05 -2.31
C LYS A 86 15.43 -13.52 -3.47
N ASN A 87 14.96 -14.77 -3.40
CA ASN A 87 14.12 -15.37 -4.42
C ASN A 87 12.63 -15.33 -4.05
N ASP A 88 12.27 -14.65 -2.95
CA ASP A 88 10.87 -14.48 -2.58
C ASP A 88 10.21 -13.43 -3.48
N PRO A 89 9.24 -13.81 -4.33
CA PRO A 89 8.57 -12.87 -5.24
C PRO A 89 7.63 -11.91 -4.50
N LYS A 90 7.32 -12.18 -3.23
CA LYS A 90 6.38 -11.40 -2.42
C LYS A 90 7.10 -10.42 -1.50
N PHE A 91 8.27 -10.79 -0.97
CA PHE A 91 8.98 -10.00 0.03
C PHE A 91 10.40 -9.71 -0.41
N PHE A 92 10.68 -8.46 -0.77
CA PHE A 92 12.03 -8.02 -1.15
C PHE A 92 13.01 -7.91 0.04
N THR A 93 12.49 -8.00 1.27
CA THR A 93 13.23 -7.95 2.53
C THR A 93 12.51 -8.77 3.60
N ASP A 94 12.97 -8.72 4.84
CA ASP A 94 12.37 -9.46 5.96
C ASP A 94 10.88 -9.09 6.13
N PRO A 95 9.96 -10.08 6.14
CA PRO A 95 8.54 -9.85 6.36
C PRO A 95 8.22 -9.09 7.65
N LYS A 96 9.04 -9.24 8.70
CA LYS A 96 8.89 -8.50 9.96
C LYS A 96 9.22 -7.02 9.77
N ALA A 97 10.24 -6.69 8.96
CA ALA A 97 10.56 -5.30 8.63
C ALA A 97 9.38 -4.64 7.90
N LEU A 98 8.79 -5.32 6.92
CA LEU A 98 7.61 -4.84 6.19
C LEU A 98 6.37 -4.72 7.07
N SER A 99 6.19 -5.65 8.02
CA SER A 99 5.09 -5.59 9.00
C SER A 99 5.22 -4.37 9.91
N ILE A 100 6.42 -4.11 10.44
CA ILE A 100 6.70 -2.93 11.27
C ILE A 100 6.50 -1.65 10.45
N ASN A 101 7.03 -1.57 9.23
CA ASN A 101 6.84 -0.39 8.37
C ASN A 101 5.38 -0.13 8.04
N SER A 102 4.62 -1.17 7.72
CA SER A 102 3.17 -1.07 7.50
C SER A 102 2.43 -0.61 8.75
N HIS A 103 2.86 -1.03 9.94
CA HIS A 103 2.30 -0.50 11.19
C HIS A 103 2.48 1.02 11.27
N TYR A 104 3.67 1.55 11.02
CA TYR A 104 3.88 2.99 11.06
C TYR A 104 3.12 3.74 9.98
N ILE A 105 3.15 3.27 8.72
CA ILE A 105 2.36 3.87 7.64
C ILE A 105 0.87 4.00 8.02
N ARG A 106 0.33 3.01 8.72
CA ARG A 106 -1.07 3.00 9.15
C ARG A 106 -1.39 3.90 10.34
N ASN A 107 -0.41 4.19 11.21
CA ASN A 107 -0.68 4.77 12.53
C ASN A 107 -0.06 6.14 12.76
N ILE A 108 0.95 6.56 11.98
CA ILE A 108 1.43 7.94 12.06
C ILE A 108 0.36 8.92 11.57
N SER A 109 0.49 10.19 11.95
CA SER A 109 -0.41 11.22 11.45
C SER A 109 -0.29 11.34 9.93
N ILE A 110 -1.37 11.80 9.29
CA ILE A 110 -1.38 11.97 7.84
C ILE A 110 -0.37 13.05 7.43
N GLU A 111 -0.21 14.08 8.25
CA GLU A 111 0.76 15.16 8.09
C GLU A 111 2.20 14.65 8.14
N GLU A 112 2.49 13.63 8.96
CA GLU A 112 3.82 12.99 8.98
C GLU A 112 4.05 12.08 7.78
N LEU A 113 3.00 11.40 7.28
CA LEU A 113 3.12 10.47 6.15
C LEU A 113 3.21 11.19 4.81
N GLU A 114 2.51 12.30 4.67
CA GLU A 114 2.30 13.02 3.42
C GLU A 114 3.60 13.43 2.70
N PRO A 115 4.65 13.97 3.36
CA PRO A 115 5.90 14.29 2.68
C PRO A 115 6.55 13.09 1.97
N TYR A 116 6.41 11.89 2.56
CA TYR A 116 6.91 10.67 1.94
C TYR A 116 6.09 10.30 0.71
N VAL A 117 4.75 10.35 0.80
CA VAL A 117 3.87 10.06 -0.35
C VAL A 117 4.11 11.06 -1.48
N LYS A 118 4.21 12.36 -1.17
CA LYS A 118 4.55 13.39 -2.15
C LYS A 118 5.82 13.05 -2.91
N ALA A 119 6.90 12.73 -2.21
CA ALA A 119 8.18 12.39 -2.83
C ALA A 119 8.09 11.17 -3.77
N GLU A 120 7.24 10.19 -3.44
CA GLU A 120 6.99 9.02 -4.31
C GLU A 120 6.20 9.40 -5.57
N LEU A 121 5.18 10.25 -5.44
CA LEU A 121 4.41 10.74 -6.58
C LEU A 121 5.24 11.64 -7.51
N GLU A 122 6.11 12.49 -6.95
CA GLU A 122 7.06 13.30 -7.72
C GLU A 122 8.05 12.42 -8.50
N ARG A 123 8.63 11.41 -7.84
CA ARG A 123 9.55 10.46 -8.48
C ARG A 123 8.87 9.67 -9.60
N ALA A 124 7.60 9.35 -9.44
CA ALA A 124 6.79 8.65 -10.44
C ALA A 124 6.21 9.57 -11.54
N GLY A 125 6.46 10.89 -11.47
CA GLY A 125 6.00 11.86 -12.46
C GLY A 125 4.47 12.09 -12.46
N ILE A 126 3.79 11.78 -11.36
CA ILE A 126 2.33 11.88 -11.21
C ILE A 126 1.88 12.85 -10.12
N TRP A 127 2.81 13.67 -9.62
CA TRP A 127 2.50 14.73 -8.68
C TRP A 127 1.67 15.83 -9.37
N ASN A 128 0.67 16.35 -8.66
CA ASN A 128 -0.11 17.51 -9.08
C ASN A 128 0.00 18.61 -8.00
N PRO A 129 0.50 19.81 -8.33
CA PRO A 129 0.58 20.94 -7.38
C PRO A 129 -0.76 21.33 -6.72
N GLU A 130 -1.90 20.98 -7.31
CA GLU A 130 -3.22 21.16 -6.67
C GLU A 130 -3.36 20.39 -5.35
N PHE A 131 -2.58 19.32 -5.14
CA PHE A 131 -2.58 18.52 -3.89
C PHE A 131 -2.05 19.31 -2.68
N GLU A 132 -1.41 20.46 -2.91
CA GLU A 132 -1.00 21.40 -1.86
C GLU A 132 -1.96 22.58 -1.70
N SER A 133 -2.98 22.67 -2.55
CA SER A 133 -3.90 23.82 -2.59
C SER A 133 -5.35 23.34 -2.74
N THR A 134 -5.94 23.46 -3.93
CA THR A 134 -7.36 23.24 -4.18
C THR A 134 -7.83 21.80 -3.95
N LYS A 135 -6.92 20.82 -3.98
CA LYS A 135 -7.18 19.39 -3.75
C LYS A 135 -6.53 18.86 -2.49
N ARG A 136 -6.12 19.74 -1.56
CA ARG A 136 -5.42 19.34 -0.34
C ARG A 136 -6.19 18.31 0.49
N ASP A 137 -7.42 18.62 0.86
CA ASP A 137 -8.23 17.75 1.72
C ASP A 137 -8.54 16.41 1.04
N TRP A 138 -8.83 16.45 -0.27
CA TRP A 138 -8.99 15.26 -1.08
C TRP A 138 -7.72 14.38 -1.08
N PHE A 139 -6.55 14.99 -1.22
CA PHE A 139 -5.28 14.29 -1.25
C PHE A 139 -5.00 13.59 0.07
N LEU A 140 -5.18 14.29 1.19
CA LEU A 140 -5.00 13.73 2.53
C LEU A 140 -6.00 12.60 2.82
N ALA A 141 -7.29 12.80 2.48
CA ALA A 141 -8.32 11.77 2.63
C ALA A 141 -8.04 10.54 1.76
N THR A 142 -7.52 10.75 0.54
CA THR A 142 -7.14 9.65 -0.35
C THR A 142 -5.96 8.85 0.21
N ILE A 143 -4.94 9.51 0.78
CA ILE A 143 -3.83 8.84 1.47
C ILE A 143 -4.37 7.99 2.63
N ASP A 144 -5.23 8.56 3.48
CA ASP A 144 -5.79 7.85 4.63
C ASP A 144 -6.63 6.63 4.22
N LEU A 145 -7.43 6.77 3.16
CA LEU A 145 -8.25 5.69 2.60
C LEU A 145 -7.40 4.48 2.19
N ILE A 146 -6.24 4.71 1.57
CA ILE A 146 -5.46 3.63 0.92
C ILE A 146 -4.28 3.12 1.77
N ARG A 147 -3.78 3.90 2.74
CA ARG A 147 -2.58 3.55 3.54
C ARG A 147 -2.70 2.21 4.27
N SER A 148 -3.92 1.79 4.62
CA SER A 148 -4.19 0.53 5.33
C SER A 148 -3.73 -0.73 4.59
N ARG A 149 -3.49 -0.63 3.29
CA ARG A 149 -3.09 -1.73 2.42
C ARG A 149 -1.60 -1.79 2.13
N TYR A 150 -0.83 -0.75 2.48
CA TYR A 150 0.54 -0.61 2.04
C TYR A 150 1.54 -1.00 3.13
N HIS A 151 2.60 -1.66 2.68
CA HIS A 151 3.79 -2.00 3.41
C HIS A 151 4.89 -0.96 3.29
N VAL A 152 4.96 -0.22 2.17
CA VAL A 152 5.98 0.79 1.87
C VAL A 152 5.39 2.00 1.15
N THR A 153 6.03 3.15 1.23
CA THR A 153 5.51 4.39 0.65
C THR A 153 5.50 4.38 -0.89
N THR A 154 6.39 3.62 -1.53
CA THR A 154 6.42 3.43 -3.00
C THR A 154 5.12 2.81 -3.53
N GLU A 155 4.34 2.12 -2.69
CA GLU A 155 3.06 1.53 -3.08
C GLU A 155 1.97 2.58 -3.36
N PHE A 156 2.08 3.80 -2.82
CA PHE A 156 1.16 4.89 -3.16
C PHE A 156 1.28 5.30 -4.64
N ALA A 157 2.48 5.25 -5.20
CA ALA A 157 2.74 5.61 -6.59
C ALA A 157 2.59 4.43 -7.59
N THR A 158 2.48 3.20 -7.08
CA THR A 158 2.33 1.98 -7.89
C THR A 158 0.93 1.39 -7.73
N LEU A 159 0.63 0.71 -6.61
CA LEU A 159 -0.69 0.16 -6.32
C LEU A 159 -1.76 1.25 -6.17
N GLY A 160 -1.40 2.42 -5.64
CA GLY A 160 -2.25 3.59 -5.48
C GLY A 160 -2.32 4.52 -6.69
N ARG A 161 -1.62 4.18 -7.79
CA ARG A 161 -1.46 5.07 -8.94
C ARG A 161 -2.78 5.57 -9.52
N ALA A 162 -3.79 4.70 -9.58
CA ALA A 162 -5.07 5.00 -10.19
C ALA A 162 -5.84 6.15 -9.50
N TYR A 163 -5.54 6.48 -8.23
CA TYR A 163 -6.16 7.61 -7.55
C TYR A 163 -5.57 8.94 -8.04
N PHE A 164 -4.26 8.97 -8.32
CA PHE A 164 -3.51 10.19 -8.67
C PHE A 164 -3.30 10.38 -10.18
N SER A 165 -3.47 9.34 -10.98
CA SER A 165 -3.28 9.35 -12.44
C SER A 165 -4.34 8.54 -13.17
N ASP A 166 -4.66 8.93 -14.41
CA ASP A 166 -5.49 8.15 -15.33
C ASP A 166 -4.69 7.14 -16.16
N GLU A 167 -3.35 7.18 -16.07
CA GLU A 167 -2.46 6.19 -16.66
C GLU A 167 -2.05 5.18 -15.59
N TYR A 168 -2.74 4.05 -15.54
CA TYR A 168 -2.44 2.95 -14.61
C TYR A 168 -2.60 1.60 -15.29
N GLN A 169 -1.89 0.60 -14.78
CA GLN A 169 -1.96 -0.77 -15.30
C GLN A 169 -3.05 -1.55 -14.57
N ILE A 170 -3.78 -2.38 -15.32
CA ILE A 170 -4.69 -3.37 -14.75
C ILE A 170 -3.90 -4.65 -14.53
N GLU A 171 -3.88 -5.14 -13.29
CA GLU A 171 -3.25 -6.41 -12.95
C GLU A 171 -3.86 -7.54 -13.78
N GLU A 172 -3.03 -8.43 -14.29
CA GLU A 172 -3.49 -9.59 -15.07
C GLU A 172 -4.54 -10.41 -14.31
N LYS A 173 -4.36 -10.55 -12.99
CA LYS A 173 -5.31 -11.24 -12.12
C LYS A 173 -6.64 -10.49 -12.01
N ALA A 174 -6.63 -9.16 -11.92
CA ALA A 174 -7.84 -8.33 -11.89
C ALA A 174 -8.59 -8.44 -13.22
N LEU A 175 -7.87 -8.31 -14.33
CA LEU A 175 -8.42 -8.44 -15.68
C LEU A 175 -9.07 -9.82 -15.88
N LYS A 176 -8.33 -10.91 -15.64
CA LYS A 176 -8.83 -12.28 -15.85
C LYS A 176 -10.00 -12.63 -14.93
N LYS A 177 -9.88 -12.34 -13.63
CA LYS A 177 -10.84 -12.82 -12.62
C LYS A 177 -12.10 -11.96 -12.56
N ASN A 178 -11.96 -10.65 -12.68
CA ASN A 178 -13.03 -9.70 -12.36
C ASN A 178 -13.65 -9.03 -13.60
N ILE A 179 -12.99 -9.08 -14.77
CA ILE A 179 -13.48 -8.49 -16.02
C ILE A 179 -13.79 -9.59 -17.04
N LEU A 180 -12.75 -10.27 -17.56
CA LEU A 180 -12.88 -11.22 -18.68
C LEU A 180 -13.65 -12.50 -18.34
N LYS A 181 -13.84 -12.81 -17.05
CA LYS A 181 -14.66 -13.95 -16.62
C LYS A 181 -16.16 -13.70 -16.82
N HIS A 182 -16.57 -12.45 -17.03
CA HIS A 182 -17.96 -12.03 -17.03
C HIS A 182 -18.28 -11.26 -18.31
N ASP A 183 -18.57 -11.96 -19.40
CA ASP A 183 -18.80 -11.37 -20.74
C ASP A 183 -19.86 -10.26 -20.76
N GLY A 184 -20.87 -10.35 -19.89
CA GLY A 184 -21.90 -9.32 -19.74
C GLY A 184 -21.33 -7.93 -19.43
N LEU A 185 -20.19 -7.85 -18.72
CA LEU A 185 -19.51 -6.59 -18.40
C LEU A 185 -19.12 -5.80 -19.65
N LYS A 186 -18.91 -6.45 -20.81
CA LYS A 186 -18.64 -5.79 -22.10
C LYS A 186 -19.73 -4.78 -22.46
N ASN A 187 -20.99 -5.10 -22.17
CA ASN A 187 -22.12 -4.22 -22.41
C ASN A 187 -22.51 -3.43 -21.16
N TRP A 188 -22.40 -4.04 -19.98
CA TRP A 188 -22.84 -3.42 -18.73
C TRP A 188 -21.96 -2.25 -18.30
N PHE A 189 -20.67 -2.21 -18.66
CA PHE A 189 -19.83 -1.06 -18.33
C PHE A 189 -20.30 0.24 -18.99
N SER A 190 -20.70 0.20 -20.26
CA SER A 190 -21.24 1.39 -20.94
C SER A 190 -22.56 1.85 -20.29
N ILE A 191 -23.47 0.92 -20.04
CA ILE A 191 -24.77 1.23 -19.41
C ILE A 191 -24.58 1.80 -18.01
N LEU A 192 -23.67 1.19 -17.22
CA LEU A 192 -23.37 1.67 -15.88
C LEU A 192 -22.73 3.06 -15.91
N ALA A 193 -21.83 3.31 -16.87
CA ALA A 193 -21.23 4.62 -17.03
C ALA A 193 -22.30 5.69 -17.32
N ASP A 194 -23.27 5.40 -18.19
CA ASP A 194 -24.37 6.33 -18.49
C ASP A 194 -25.28 6.55 -17.27
N ARG A 195 -25.60 5.51 -16.51
CA ARG A 195 -26.38 5.65 -15.25
C ARG A 195 -25.63 6.48 -14.21
N LEU A 196 -24.34 6.24 -14.02
CA LEU A 196 -23.50 6.98 -13.08
C LEU A 196 -23.24 8.42 -13.54
N GLU A 197 -23.28 8.71 -14.85
CA GLU A 197 -23.19 10.08 -15.36
C GLU A 197 -24.49 10.86 -15.14
N ALA A 198 -25.63 10.17 -15.13
CA ALA A 198 -26.96 10.77 -15.01
C ALA A 198 -27.38 11.12 -13.56
N ILE A 199 -26.70 10.61 -12.53
CA ILE A 199 -27.05 10.94 -11.14
C ILE A 199 -26.65 12.38 -10.80
N GLU A 200 -27.55 13.08 -10.10
CA GLU A 200 -27.34 14.47 -9.68
C GLU A 200 -26.29 14.59 -8.56
N SER A 201 -26.27 13.61 -7.65
CA SER A 201 -25.37 13.57 -6.50
C SER A 201 -24.49 12.33 -6.57
N PHE A 202 -23.18 12.53 -6.78
CA PHE A 202 -22.20 11.44 -6.78
C PHE A 202 -21.78 11.10 -5.35
N SER A 203 -22.67 10.44 -4.59
CA SER A 203 -22.49 10.06 -3.18
C SER A 203 -22.34 8.54 -3.01
N ILE A 204 -21.89 8.09 -1.83
CA ILE A 204 -21.78 6.66 -1.52
C ILE A 204 -23.13 5.97 -1.69
N GLU A 205 -24.20 6.55 -1.13
CA GLU A 205 -25.55 5.99 -1.15
C GLU A 205 -26.09 5.89 -2.58
N GLU A 206 -26.03 6.98 -3.36
CA GLU A 206 -26.55 7.00 -4.73
C GLU A 206 -25.77 6.05 -5.66
N THR A 207 -24.43 6.03 -5.55
CA THR A 207 -23.62 5.10 -6.35
C THR A 207 -23.85 3.65 -5.97
N GLU A 208 -24.10 3.35 -4.69
CA GLU A 208 -24.47 2.02 -4.22
C GLU A 208 -25.83 1.58 -4.76
N ASN A 209 -26.85 2.44 -4.66
CA ASN A 209 -28.19 2.17 -5.19
C ASN A 209 -28.14 1.88 -6.69
N VAL A 210 -27.51 2.75 -7.49
CA VAL A 210 -27.39 2.54 -8.95
C VAL A 210 -26.75 1.19 -9.30
N ILE A 211 -25.65 0.84 -8.62
CA ILE A 211 -24.91 -0.40 -8.91
C ILE A 211 -25.72 -1.63 -8.48
N ARG A 212 -26.42 -1.57 -7.34
CA ARG A 212 -27.21 -2.70 -6.82
C ARG A 212 -28.50 -2.89 -7.61
N ASP A 213 -29.23 -1.83 -7.90
CA ASP A 213 -30.46 -1.87 -8.69
C ASP A 213 -30.19 -2.44 -10.09
N MET A 214 -29.09 -2.03 -10.72
CA MET A 214 -28.66 -2.58 -12.00
C MET A 214 -28.31 -4.08 -11.91
N ALA A 215 -27.69 -4.51 -10.80
CA ALA A 215 -27.41 -5.92 -10.59
C ALA A 215 -28.69 -6.75 -10.47
N GLU A 216 -29.70 -6.23 -9.75
CA GLU A 216 -31.01 -6.86 -9.61
C GLU A 216 -31.78 -6.91 -10.93
N GLU A 217 -31.83 -5.79 -11.67
CA GLU A 217 -32.47 -5.70 -12.98
C GLU A 217 -31.90 -6.73 -13.97
N PHE A 218 -30.58 -6.93 -13.96
CA PHE A 218 -29.91 -7.87 -14.86
C PHE A 218 -29.87 -9.30 -14.33
N GLY A 219 -30.40 -9.55 -13.11
CA GLY A 219 -30.41 -10.87 -12.49
C GLY A 219 -29.00 -11.40 -12.15
N VAL A 220 -28.06 -10.51 -11.84
CA VAL A 220 -26.66 -10.85 -11.56
C VAL A 220 -26.29 -10.54 -10.12
N LYS A 221 -25.30 -11.25 -9.58
CA LYS A 221 -24.80 -10.95 -8.23
C LYS A 221 -24.11 -9.58 -8.25
N ALA A 222 -24.47 -8.68 -7.34
CA ALA A 222 -23.85 -7.35 -7.21
C ALA A 222 -22.31 -7.41 -7.13
N GLY A 223 -21.76 -8.46 -6.49
CA GLY A 223 -20.32 -8.71 -6.44
C GLY A 223 -19.63 -8.82 -7.81
N VAL A 224 -20.33 -9.18 -8.88
CA VAL A 224 -19.78 -9.19 -10.24
C VAL A 224 -19.52 -7.77 -10.72
N LEU A 225 -20.53 -6.88 -10.64
CA LEU A 225 -20.37 -5.47 -11.00
C LEU A 225 -19.34 -4.81 -10.09
N ILE A 226 -19.45 -5.00 -8.77
CA ILE A 226 -18.57 -4.37 -7.78
C ILE A 226 -17.08 -4.69 -8.06
N ASN A 227 -16.76 -5.96 -8.30
CA ASN A 227 -15.38 -6.36 -8.56
C ASN A 227 -14.92 -5.96 -9.97
N GLY A 228 -15.80 -5.98 -10.97
CA GLY A 228 -15.52 -5.52 -12.32
C GLY A 228 -15.20 -4.03 -12.37
N ILE A 229 -16.03 -3.20 -11.71
CA ILE A 229 -15.82 -1.75 -11.58
C ILE A 229 -14.50 -1.49 -10.87
N ARG A 230 -14.24 -2.14 -9.73
CA ARG A 230 -12.96 -2.00 -9.01
C ARG A 230 -11.77 -2.25 -9.93
N ALA A 231 -11.77 -3.36 -10.65
CA ALA A 231 -10.69 -3.70 -11.56
C ALA A 231 -10.57 -2.68 -12.70
N ALA A 232 -11.68 -2.22 -13.27
CA ALA A 232 -11.67 -1.22 -14.32
C ALA A 232 -11.12 0.13 -13.84
N VAL A 233 -11.55 0.61 -12.66
CA VAL A 233 -11.22 1.96 -12.18
C VAL A 233 -9.94 2.05 -11.37
N THR A 234 -9.43 0.94 -10.81
CA THR A 234 -8.17 0.93 -10.04
C THR A 234 -7.08 0.06 -10.63
N GLY A 235 -7.43 -0.86 -11.51
CA GLY A 235 -6.52 -1.91 -11.98
C GLY A 235 -6.28 -3.03 -10.97
N GLN A 236 -6.90 -2.99 -9.78
CA GLN A 236 -6.56 -3.86 -8.66
C GLN A 236 -7.65 -4.91 -8.38
N THR A 237 -7.24 -6.08 -7.85
CA THR A 237 -8.19 -7.12 -7.40
C THR A 237 -8.83 -6.81 -6.04
N VAL A 238 -8.14 -6.04 -5.20
CA VAL A 238 -8.48 -5.75 -3.82
C VAL A 238 -8.21 -4.27 -3.51
N GLY A 239 -8.73 -3.77 -2.40
CA GLY A 239 -8.65 -2.35 -2.06
C GLY A 239 -9.65 -1.98 -0.95
N PRO A 240 -9.86 -0.68 -0.71
CA PRO A 240 -10.92 -0.16 0.17
C PRO A 240 -12.34 -0.57 -0.27
N GLY A 241 -13.36 -0.08 0.43
CA GLY A 241 -14.76 -0.20 -0.01
C GLY A 241 -14.93 0.37 -1.42
N LEU A 242 -15.71 -0.30 -2.29
CA LEU A 242 -15.82 0.18 -3.67
C LEU A 242 -16.35 1.62 -3.74
N PHE A 243 -17.37 1.92 -2.96
CA PHE A 243 -18.02 3.23 -3.04
C PHE A 243 -17.08 4.35 -2.59
N ASP A 244 -16.27 4.14 -1.55
CA ASP A 244 -15.20 5.07 -1.16
C ASP A 244 -14.18 5.29 -2.30
N ILE A 245 -13.83 4.23 -3.04
CA ILE A 245 -12.95 4.32 -4.21
C ILE A 245 -13.59 5.21 -5.29
N LEU A 246 -14.88 5.03 -5.56
CA LEU A 246 -15.59 5.82 -6.57
C LEU A 246 -15.58 7.30 -6.18
N ILE A 247 -15.90 7.61 -4.91
CA ILE A 247 -15.87 8.99 -4.42
C ILE A 247 -14.47 9.59 -4.51
N ALA A 248 -13.43 8.85 -4.10
CA ALA A 248 -12.06 9.31 -4.19
C ALA A 248 -11.60 9.54 -5.64
N ILE A 249 -12.03 8.72 -6.60
CA ILE A 249 -11.67 8.91 -8.02
C ILE A 249 -12.50 10.04 -8.66
N GLY A 250 -13.77 10.17 -8.29
CA GLY A 250 -14.72 11.15 -8.80
C GLY A 250 -15.47 10.69 -10.05
N GLN A 251 -16.72 11.15 -10.18
CA GLN A 251 -17.70 10.76 -11.21
C GLN A 251 -17.11 10.74 -12.62
N LYS A 252 -16.57 11.87 -13.08
CA LYS A 252 -16.05 12.03 -14.44
C LYS A 252 -15.02 10.96 -14.79
N ARG A 253 -14.03 10.75 -13.90
CA ARG A 253 -12.95 9.77 -14.11
C ARG A 253 -13.49 8.34 -14.05
N VAL A 254 -14.40 8.04 -13.13
CA VAL A 254 -15.07 6.73 -13.06
C VAL A 254 -15.80 6.42 -14.36
N VAL A 255 -16.65 7.33 -14.85
CA VAL A 255 -17.43 7.18 -16.09
C VAL A 255 -16.51 6.98 -17.29
N GLU A 256 -15.47 7.81 -17.45
CA GLU A 256 -14.50 7.68 -18.54
C GLU A 256 -13.76 6.32 -18.49
N ARG A 257 -13.36 5.87 -17.30
CA ARG A 257 -12.67 4.56 -17.12
C ARG A 257 -13.58 3.40 -17.46
N LEU A 258 -14.85 3.43 -17.06
CA LEU A 258 -15.82 2.39 -17.40
C LEU A 258 -16.10 2.33 -18.91
N ARG A 259 -16.27 3.48 -19.57
CA ARG A 259 -16.42 3.55 -21.03
C ARG A 259 -15.20 2.97 -21.75
N LYS A 260 -13.99 3.28 -21.29
CA LYS A 260 -12.73 2.72 -21.84
C LYS A 260 -12.58 1.23 -21.55
N ALA A 261 -13.10 0.72 -20.44
CA ALA A 261 -12.94 -0.68 -20.03
C ALA A 261 -13.57 -1.68 -21.03
N VAL A 262 -14.48 -1.24 -21.89
CA VAL A 262 -15.03 -2.07 -22.98
C VAL A 262 -13.94 -2.54 -23.95
N SER A 263 -12.88 -1.75 -24.15
CA SER A 263 -11.75 -2.14 -25.01
C SER A 263 -10.83 -3.20 -24.40
N LEU A 264 -11.08 -3.62 -23.15
CA LEU A 264 -10.34 -4.71 -22.50
C LEU A 264 -10.82 -6.10 -22.96
N PHE A 265 -12.00 -6.17 -23.56
CA PHE A 265 -12.56 -7.39 -24.11
C PHE A 265 -12.05 -7.60 -25.55
N PRO A 266 -11.75 -8.84 -25.94
CA PRO A 266 -11.44 -9.18 -27.33
C PRO A 266 -12.67 -9.01 -28.25
#